data_AF-A0A915XJF0-F1
#
_entry.id   AF-A0A915XJF0-F1
#
_cell.length_a   1.000
_cell.length_b   1.000
_cell.length_c   1.000
_cell.angle_alpha   90.00
_cell.angle_beta   90.00
_cell.angle_gamma   90.00
#
_symmetry.space_group_name_H-M   'P 1'
#
loop_
_entity.id
_entity.type
_entity.pdbx_description
1 polymer ?
#
loop_
_entity_poly.entity_id
_entity_poly.type
_entity_poly.pdbx_seq_one_letter_code
_entity_poly.pdbx_strand_id
1 'polypeptide(L)'
;MNMALVVNEIFYSIQGESTYAGLPCIFVRLTGCNLRCTYCDTRYAFDQGRPMTLEQIEHQLRLHRCSLVEITGGEPLLQEETPELVRRLLDCGYRVLLETNGSLDISQVDSRCIRIMDLKCPSSGEVEQNDLENLHRLTPADEIKFVLGDRHDYEWAREIIRRVGPALRGTTILLSAIANKLDHATLARWILEDSLEVRLQAQLHKIIWDPNTRGV
;
A
#
# COMPACT_ATOMS: atom_id res chain seq x y z
N MET A 1 -12.08 24.29 12.36
CA MET A 1 -10.63 24.21 12.06
C MET A 1 -10.52 23.70 10.62
N ASN A 2 -9.66 24.30 9.79
CA ASN A 2 -9.52 23.82 8.40
C ASN A 2 -8.85 22.45 8.44
N MET A 3 -9.57 21.41 8.06
CA MET A 3 -9.09 20.02 8.01
C MET A 3 -8.04 19.92 6.90
N ALA A 4 -6.78 19.68 7.27
CA ALA A 4 -5.65 19.73 6.34
C ALA A 4 -4.75 18.52 6.51
N LEU A 5 -4.31 17.96 5.38
CA LEU A 5 -3.32 16.90 5.32
C LEU A 5 -1.96 17.49 4.96
N VAL A 6 -0.88 16.95 5.52
CA VAL A 6 0.48 17.23 5.08
C VAL A 6 0.79 16.31 3.90
N VAL A 7 0.79 16.90 2.71
CA VAL A 7 0.99 16.19 1.44
C VAL A 7 2.44 16.33 1.01
N ASN A 8 3.11 15.20 0.79
CA ASN A 8 4.46 15.14 0.24
C ASN A 8 4.45 15.47 -1.25
N GLU A 9 3.63 14.76 -2.03
CA GLU A 9 3.48 14.94 -3.47
C GLU A 9 2.12 14.44 -3.97
N ILE A 10 1.65 15.04 -5.08
CA ILE A 10 0.54 14.54 -5.88
C ILE A 10 1.05 14.44 -7.31
N PHE A 11 0.93 13.25 -7.92
CA PHE A 11 1.43 13.01 -9.27
C PHE A 11 0.56 11.99 -10.01
N TYR A 12 0.66 11.96 -11.33
CA TYR A 12 -0.14 11.09 -12.19
C TYR A 12 0.76 10.14 -12.96
N SER A 13 0.55 8.84 -12.78
CA SER A 13 1.39 7.82 -13.39
C SER A 13 0.66 6.47 -13.58
N ILE A 14 1.39 5.36 -13.65
CA ILE A 14 0.89 3.99 -13.72
C ILE A 14 1.02 3.31 -12.35
N GLN A 15 -0.05 2.70 -11.86
CA GLN A 15 0.00 1.85 -10.66
C GLN A 15 1.00 0.72 -10.91
N GLY A 16 2.01 0.61 -10.03
CA GLY A 16 3.10 -0.34 -10.17
C GLY A 16 2.88 -1.67 -9.45
N GLU A 17 1.91 -1.76 -8.55
CA GLU A 17 1.67 -2.85 -7.62
C GLU A 17 0.19 -3.20 -7.51
N SER A 18 -0.18 -4.17 -6.66
CA SER A 18 -1.54 -4.69 -6.43
C SER A 18 -2.19 -5.33 -7.66
N THR A 19 -3.49 -5.67 -7.57
CA THR A 19 -4.26 -6.07 -8.75
C THR A 19 -4.50 -4.95 -9.75
N TYR A 20 -4.22 -3.70 -9.37
CA TYR A 20 -4.37 -2.51 -10.21
C TYR A 20 -3.10 -2.17 -11.02
N ALA A 21 -2.02 -2.96 -10.89
CA ALA A 21 -0.79 -2.75 -11.62
C ALA A 21 -1.03 -2.60 -13.14
N GLY A 22 -0.44 -1.56 -13.75
CA GLY A 22 -0.58 -1.24 -15.18
C GLY A 22 -1.67 -0.22 -15.51
N LEU A 23 -2.51 0.18 -14.54
CA LEU A 23 -3.55 1.19 -14.76
C LEU A 23 -3.04 2.61 -14.52
N PRO A 24 -3.50 3.62 -15.28
CA PRO A 24 -3.27 5.02 -14.94
C PRO A 24 -3.90 5.36 -13.59
N CYS A 25 -3.13 6.02 -12.72
CA CYS A 25 -3.49 6.29 -11.33
C CYS A 25 -2.93 7.65 -10.90
N ILE A 26 -3.73 8.42 -10.17
CA ILE A 26 -3.26 9.63 -9.48
C ILE A 26 -2.84 9.23 -8.07
N PHE A 27 -1.63 9.56 -7.67
CA PHE A 27 -1.11 9.28 -6.34
C PHE A 27 -1.21 10.52 -5.47
N VAL A 28 -1.69 10.33 -4.24
CA VAL A 28 -1.63 11.31 -3.16
C VAL A 28 -0.73 10.73 -2.08
N ARG A 29 0.53 11.16 -2.05
CA ARG A 29 1.51 10.70 -1.07
C ARG A 29 1.50 11.63 0.14
N LEU A 30 1.10 11.11 1.29
CA LEU A 30 1.08 11.82 2.56
C LEU A 30 2.43 11.75 3.27
N THR A 31 2.68 12.74 4.13
CA THR A 31 3.92 12.87 4.91
C THR A 31 3.79 12.18 6.27
N GLY A 32 4.89 11.59 6.75
CA GLY A 32 5.03 11.03 8.09
C GLY A 32 4.73 9.53 8.14
N CYS A 33 5.59 8.76 8.82
CA CYS A 33 5.39 7.32 9.05
C CYS A 33 5.78 6.97 10.48
N ASN A 34 5.09 6.01 11.10
CA ASN A 34 5.37 5.51 12.44
C ASN A 34 6.38 4.36 12.44
N LEU A 35 6.71 3.82 11.26
CA LEU A 35 7.65 2.71 11.09
C LEU A 35 8.96 3.19 10.45
N ARG A 36 10.05 2.46 10.67
CA ARG A 36 11.37 2.69 10.06
C ARG A 36 11.89 1.42 9.40
N CYS A 37 11.05 0.85 8.54
CA CYS A 37 11.34 -0.38 7.81
C CYS A 37 12.72 -0.34 7.13
N THR A 38 13.51 -1.40 7.29
CA THR A 38 14.91 -1.44 6.81
C THR A 38 15.03 -1.19 5.30
N TYR A 39 14.02 -1.59 4.53
CA TYR A 39 13.95 -1.52 3.06
C TYR A 39 13.04 -0.40 2.52
N CYS A 40 12.65 0.58 3.34
CA CYS A 40 11.81 1.69 2.87
C CYS A 40 12.48 2.46 1.72
N ASP A 41 11.81 2.52 0.57
CA ASP A 41 12.24 3.23 -0.64
C ASP A 41 11.76 4.70 -0.67
N THR A 42 10.84 5.07 0.21
CA THR A 42 10.20 6.39 0.25
C THR A 42 10.56 7.18 1.52
N ARG A 43 11.81 7.10 1.99
CA ARG A 43 12.27 7.79 3.21
C ARG A 43 12.08 9.31 3.17
N TYR A 44 12.06 9.90 1.98
CA TYR A 44 11.83 11.34 1.81
C TYR A 44 10.42 11.78 2.23
N ALA A 45 9.44 10.85 2.26
CA ALA A 45 8.09 11.13 2.71
C ALA A 45 7.96 11.19 4.24
N PHE A 46 9.02 10.96 5.02
CA PHE A 46 8.95 11.06 6.48
C PHE A 46 8.80 12.50 6.98
N ASP A 47 9.48 13.45 6.35
CA ASP A 47 9.58 14.82 6.90
C ASP A 47 9.22 15.92 5.89
N GLN A 48 9.20 15.60 4.59
CA GLN A 48 8.92 16.59 3.54
C GLN A 48 7.42 16.65 3.25
N GLY A 49 6.87 17.85 3.06
CA GLY A 49 5.50 18.05 2.60
C GLY A 49 4.98 19.45 2.89
N ARG A 50 3.76 19.72 2.45
CA ARG A 50 3.07 20.98 2.71
C ARG A 50 1.62 20.72 3.15
N PRO A 51 1.07 21.51 4.08
CA PRO A 51 -0.34 21.40 4.42
C PRO A 51 -1.20 21.76 3.21
N MET A 52 -2.17 20.89 2.91
CA MET A 52 -3.19 21.10 1.90
C MET A 52 -4.56 20.79 2.50
N THR A 53 -5.54 21.66 2.26
CA THR A 53 -6.93 21.33 2.61
C THR A 53 -7.47 20.24 1.69
N LEU A 54 -8.52 19.55 2.14
CA LEU A 54 -9.16 18.51 1.32
C LEU A 54 -9.64 19.07 -0.03
N GLU A 55 -10.16 20.30 -0.06
CA GLU A 55 -10.59 20.98 -1.28
C GLU A 55 -9.42 21.24 -2.24
N GLN A 56 -8.23 21.58 -1.70
CA GLN A 56 -7.04 21.80 -2.52
C GLN A 56 -6.56 20.49 -3.15
N ILE A 57 -6.61 19.38 -2.40
CA ILE A 57 -6.27 18.05 -2.91
C ILE A 57 -7.26 17.66 -4.02
N GLU A 58 -8.56 17.73 -3.75
CA GLU A 58 -9.61 17.45 -4.75
C GLU A 58 -9.47 18.29 -6.02
N HIS A 59 -9.13 19.57 -5.88
CA HIS A 59 -8.90 20.45 -7.02
C HIS A 59 -7.73 19.98 -7.87
N GLN A 60 -6.61 19.56 -7.27
CA GLN A 60 -5.47 19.01 -8.00
C GLN A 60 -5.83 17.71 -8.73
N LEU A 61 -6.58 16.81 -8.07
CA LEU A 61 -6.99 15.53 -8.69
C LEU A 61 -7.84 15.74 -9.94
N ARG A 62 -8.74 16.74 -9.94
CA ARG A 62 -9.60 17.07 -11.09
C ARG A 62 -8.83 17.57 -12.32
N LEU A 63 -7.55 17.93 -12.19
CA LEU A 63 -6.70 18.32 -13.33
C LEU A 63 -6.33 17.13 -14.22
N HIS A 64 -6.49 15.90 -13.72
CA HIS A 64 -6.16 14.68 -14.43
C HIS A 64 -7.42 13.99 -14.96
N ARG A 65 -7.33 13.42 -16.17
CA ARG A 65 -8.41 12.59 -16.75
C ARG A 65 -8.28 11.14 -16.28
N CYS A 66 -8.37 10.93 -14.98
CA CYS A 66 -8.25 9.62 -14.36
C CYS A 66 -9.22 9.51 -13.19
N SER A 67 -9.85 8.35 -13.04
CA SER A 67 -10.80 8.07 -11.96
C SER A 67 -10.24 7.14 -10.89
N LEU A 68 -8.97 6.70 -11.02
CA LEU A 68 -8.28 5.89 -10.03
C LEU A 68 -7.34 6.77 -9.23
N VAL A 69 -7.50 6.77 -7.91
CA VAL A 69 -6.65 7.52 -6.97
C VAL A 69 -6.08 6.55 -5.95
N GLU A 70 -4.78 6.61 -5.73
CA GLU A 70 -4.12 5.93 -4.62
C GLU A 70 -3.70 6.95 -3.57
N ILE A 71 -4.21 6.78 -2.35
CA ILE A 71 -3.71 7.48 -1.17
C ILE A 71 -2.67 6.56 -0.53
N THR A 72 -1.47 7.08 -0.34
CA THR A 72 -0.30 6.38 0.22
C THR A 72 0.51 7.40 1.02
N GLY A 73 1.75 7.09 1.40
CA GLY A 73 2.64 8.06 2.04
C GLY A 73 3.76 7.40 2.82
N GLY A 74 4.43 8.18 3.68
CA GLY A 74 4.52 7.59 5.01
C GLY A 74 3.09 7.26 5.50
N GLU A 75 2.91 6.35 6.46
CA GLU A 75 1.61 5.80 6.84
C GLU A 75 0.40 6.77 6.76
N PRO A 76 -0.51 6.61 5.77
CA PRO A 76 -1.57 7.59 5.55
C PRO A 76 -2.58 7.68 6.71
N LEU A 77 -2.77 6.59 7.48
CA LEU A 77 -3.67 6.60 8.63
C LEU A 77 -3.11 7.31 9.86
N LEU A 78 -1.88 7.87 9.80
CA LEU A 78 -1.38 8.75 10.86
C LEU A 78 -2.03 10.13 10.86
N GLN A 79 -2.61 10.55 9.75
CA GLN A 79 -3.26 11.84 9.63
C GLN A 79 -4.78 11.67 9.78
N GLU A 80 -5.36 12.36 10.75
CA GLU A 80 -6.76 12.20 11.19
C GLU A 80 -7.78 12.45 10.06
N GLU A 81 -7.43 13.30 9.10
CA GLU A 81 -8.27 13.71 7.99
C GLU A 81 -8.28 12.71 6.82
N THR A 82 -7.42 11.68 6.83
CA THR A 82 -7.32 10.71 5.73
C THR A 82 -8.63 9.99 5.43
N PRO A 83 -9.38 9.46 6.43
CA PRO A 83 -10.67 8.83 6.18
C PRO A 83 -11.70 9.76 5.53
N GLU A 84 -11.69 11.04 5.89
CA GLU A 84 -12.59 12.03 5.31
C GLU A 84 -12.23 12.35 3.85
N LEU A 85 -10.93 12.43 3.51
CA LEU A 85 -10.48 12.53 2.12
C LEU A 85 -10.99 11.34 1.30
N VAL A 86 -10.77 10.11 1.80
CA VAL A 86 -11.21 8.87 1.13
C VAL A 86 -12.71 8.93 0.84
N ARG A 87 -13.53 9.26 1.85
CA ARG A 87 -15.00 9.36 1.72
C ARG A 87 -15.40 10.36 0.64
N ARG A 88 -14.82 11.57 0.65
CA ARG A 88 -15.15 12.62 -0.33
C ARG A 88 -14.80 12.23 -1.76
N LEU A 89 -13.65 11.57 -1.96
CA LEU A 89 -13.25 11.08 -3.28
C LEU A 89 -14.18 9.98 -3.80
N LEU A 90 -14.57 9.04 -2.94
CA LEU A 90 -15.56 8.01 -3.28
C LEU A 90 -16.91 8.64 -3.67
N ASP A 91 -17.37 9.65 -2.92
CA ASP A 91 -18.62 10.37 -3.20
C ASP A 91 -18.55 11.18 -4.52
N CYS A 92 -17.34 11.58 -4.93
CA CYS A 92 -17.08 12.19 -6.25
C CYS A 92 -16.95 11.17 -7.39
N GLY A 93 -17.11 9.86 -7.11
CA GLY A 93 -17.06 8.80 -8.11
C GLY A 93 -15.66 8.29 -8.47
N TYR A 94 -14.63 8.65 -7.69
CA TYR A 94 -13.30 8.03 -7.83
C TYR A 94 -13.33 6.59 -7.29
N ARG A 95 -12.53 5.72 -7.92
CA ARG A 95 -12.07 4.49 -7.30
C ARG A 95 -10.84 4.83 -6.45
N VAL A 96 -10.92 4.57 -5.15
CA VAL A 96 -9.88 4.95 -4.20
C VAL A 96 -9.17 3.70 -3.69
N LEU A 97 -7.85 3.65 -3.87
CA LEU A 97 -6.94 2.71 -3.24
C LEU A 97 -6.31 3.39 -2.02
N LEU A 98 -6.12 2.65 -0.93
CA LEU A 98 -5.36 3.10 0.24
C LEU A 98 -4.25 2.09 0.53
N GLU A 99 -2.99 2.52 0.39
CA GLU A 99 -1.84 1.71 0.78
C GLU A 99 -1.43 2.03 2.22
N THR A 100 -1.52 1.06 3.11
CA THR A 100 -1.19 1.20 4.55
C THR A 100 -0.24 0.11 5.01
N ASN A 101 0.57 0.42 6.01
CA ASN A 101 1.49 -0.50 6.66
C ASN A 101 0.82 -1.47 7.65
N GLY A 102 -0.49 -1.34 7.89
CA GLY A 102 -1.27 -2.26 8.71
C GLY A 102 -1.06 -2.14 10.23
N SER A 103 -0.34 -1.12 10.71
CA SER A 103 -0.13 -0.89 12.15
C SER A 103 -1.25 -0.11 12.83
N LEU A 104 -2.17 0.48 12.07
CA LEU A 104 -3.30 1.28 12.56
C LEU A 104 -4.62 0.64 12.12
N ASP A 105 -5.70 0.94 12.84
CA ASP A 105 -7.02 0.36 12.58
C ASP A 105 -7.58 0.79 11.23
N ILE A 106 -7.77 -0.16 10.31
CA ILE A 106 -8.27 0.11 8.95
C ILE A 106 -9.80 0.24 8.88
N SER A 107 -10.53 -0.01 9.97
CA SER A 107 -12.00 0.11 10.01
C SER A 107 -12.50 1.54 10.01
N GLN A 108 -11.63 2.51 10.31
CA GLN A 108 -11.91 3.93 10.20
C GLN A 108 -12.14 4.40 8.75
N VAL A 109 -11.68 3.62 7.77
CA VAL A 109 -11.76 3.93 6.34
C VAL A 109 -13.06 3.40 5.76
N ASP A 110 -13.73 4.20 4.94
CA ASP A 110 -14.94 3.79 4.21
C ASP A 110 -14.69 2.48 3.43
N SER A 111 -15.52 1.47 3.70
CA SER A 111 -15.39 0.12 3.12
C SER A 111 -15.50 0.04 1.58
N ARG A 112 -15.93 1.12 0.91
CA ARG A 112 -15.91 1.22 -0.55
C ARG A 112 -14.48 1.43 -1.09
N CYS A 113 -13.56 1.91 -0.25
CA CYS A 113 -12.14 2.01 -0.56
C CYS A 113 -11.50 0.63 -0.57
N ILE A 114 -10.63 0.38 -1.57
CA ILE A 114 -9.81 -0.82 -1.59
C ILE A 114 -8.55 -0.56 -0.78
N ARG A 115 -8.39 -1.27 0.34
CA ARG A 115 -7.22 -1.18 1.19
C ARG A 115 -6.21 -2.21 0.75
N ILE A 116 -4.99 -1.75 0.50
CA ILE A 116 -3.82 -2.59 0.20
C ILE A 116 -2.95 -2.54 1.45
N MET A 117 -3.07 -3.56 2.29
CA MET A 117 -2.39 -3.62 3.58
C MET A 117 -1.08 -4.39 3.46
N ASP A 118 0.05 -3.71 3.65
CA ASP A 118 1.39 -4.33 3.66
C ASP A 118 1.74 -4.85 5.06
N LEU A 119 1.51 -6.15 5.28
CA LEU A 119 1.82 -6.82 6.53
C LEU A 119 3.33 -7.04 6.64
N LYS A 120 3.95 -6.38 7.62
CA LYS A 120 5.40 -6.28 7.73
C LYS A 120 6.03 -7.61 8.13
N CYS A 121 6.87 -8.13 7.25
CA CYS A 121 7.64 -9.37 7.48
C CYS A 121 8.84 -9.10 8.40
N PRO A 122 9.44 -10.13 9.04
CA PRO A 122 10.59 -10.00 9.95
C PRO A 122 11.74 -9.11 9.44
N SER A 123 12.13 -9.22 8.16
CA SER A 123 13.25 -8.43 7.62
C SER A 123 12.97 -6.92 7.57
N SER A 124 11.71 -6.50 7.72
CA SER A 124 11.34 -5.09 7.87
C SER A 124 11.93 -4.47 9.13
N GLY A 125 12.19 -5.27 10.16
CA GLY A 125 12.51 -4.80 11.52
C GLY A 125 11.29 -4.29 12.30
N GLU A 126 10.08 -4.39 11.73
CA GLU A 126 8.85 -3.77 12.25
C GLU A 126 7.70 -4.79 12.36
N VAL A 127 8.00 -6.09 12.36
CA VAL A 127 6.99 -7.17 12.40
C VAL A 127 6.07 -7.10 13.62
N GLU A 128 6.59 -6.64 14.76
CA GLU A 128 5.84 -6.47 16.01
C GLU A 128 4.87 -5.28 15.98
N GLN A 129 4.95 -4.41 14.97
CA GLN A 129 4.08 -3.25 14.82
C GLN A 129 2.79 -3.56 14.04
N ASN A 130 2.66 -4.78 13.49
CA ASN A 130 1.45 -5.17 12.77
C ASN A 130 0.25 -5.25 13.73
N ASP A 131 -0.85 -4.59 13.40
CA ASP A 131 -2.15 -4.86 14.04
C ASP A 131 -2.81 -6.05 13.33
N LEU A 132 -2.65 -7.25 13.90
CA LEU A 132 -3.20 -8.48 13.31
C LEU A 132 -4.73 -8.52 13.33
N GLU A 133 -5.41 -7.70 14.16
CA GLU A 133 -6.87 -7.60 14.12
C GLU A 133 -7.37 -7.03 12.79
N ASN A 134 -6.53 -6.26 12.08
CA ASN A 134 -6.86 -5.80 10.74
C ASN A 134 -7.16 -6.96 9.77
N LEU A 135 -6.59 -8.15 9.97
CA LEU A 135 -6.89 -9.32 9.13
C LEU A 135 -8.37 -9.73 9.20
N HIS A 136 -9.07 -9.38 10.28
CA HIS A 136 -10.52 -9.60 10.45
C HIS A 136 -11.38 -8.41 9.97
N ARG A 137 -10.76 -7.27 9.67
CA ARG A 137 -11.42 -6.03 9.21
C ARG A 137 -11.39 -5.88 7.68
N LEU A 138 -10.63 -6.72 7.00
CA LEU A 138 -10.58 -6.79 5.55
C LEU A 138 -11.87 -7.33 4.96
N THR A 139 -12.13 -6.89 3.73
CA THR A 139 -13.21 -7.35 2.86
C THR A 139 -12.61 -8.10 1.67
N PRO A 140 -13.43 -8.84 0.89
CA PRO A 140 -12.96 -9.48 -0.34
C PRO A 140 -12.46 -8.51 -1.41
N ALA A 141 -12.76 -7.21 -1.31
CA ALA A 141 -12.25 -6.20 -2.24
C ALA A 141 -10.83 -5.72 -1.90
N ASP A 142 -10.39 -5.94 -0.66
CA ASP A 142 -9.08 -5.52 -0.18
C ASP A 142 -7.97 -6.49 -0.61
N GLU A 143 -6.73 -6.07 -0.43
CA GLU A 143 -5.53 -6.85 -0.74
C GLU A 143 -4.56 -6.85 0.44
N ILE A 144 -3.90 -7.98 0.67
CA ILE A 144 -2.78 -8.06 1.62
C ILE A 144 -1.50 -8.24 0.83
N LYS A 145 -0.51 -7.44 1.16
CA LYS A 145 0.84 -7.50 0.60
C LYS A 145 1.82 -7.98 1.65
N PHE A 146 2.75 -8.82 1.23
CA PHE A 146 3.94 -9.20 2.00
C PHE A 146 5.16 -8.86 1.15
N VAL A 147 6.04 -8.02 1.69
CA VAL A 147 7.32 -7.67 1.06
C VAL A 147 8.44 -8.52 1.69
N LEU A 148 9.07 -9.37 0.87
CA LEU A 148 9.95 -10.45 1.31
C LEU A 148 11.41 -10.18 0.92
N GLY A 149 12.32 -10.24 1.89
CA GLY A 149 13.75 -10.10 1.70
C GLY A 149 14.52 -11.40 1.59
N ASP A 150 14.00 -12.48 2.17
CA ASP A 150 14.70 -13.76 2.26
C ASP A 150 13.73 -14.93 2.46
N ARG A 151 14.30 -16.12 2.71
CA ARG A 151 13.53 -17.34 2.95
C ARG A 151 12.76 -17.31 4.28
N HIS A 152 13.29 -16.62 5.29
CA HIS A 152 12.64 -16.53 6.61
C HIS A 152 11.34 -15.72 6.51
N ASP A 153 11.36 -14.59 5.80
CA ASP A 153 10.15 -13.82 5.50
C ASP A 153 9.11 -14.65 4.75
N TYR A 154 9.54 -15.42 3.74
CA TYR A 154 8.63 -16.28 2.97
C TYR A 154 7.96 -17.34 3.86
N GLU A 155 8.73 -18.02 4.70
CA GLU A 155 8.21 -19.05 5.61
C GLU A 155 7.26 -18.45 6.64
N TRP A 156 7.59 -17.27 7.18
CA TRP A 156 6.72 -16.52 8.07
C TRP A 156 5.41 -16.13 7.39
N ALA A 157 5.46 -15.52 6.20
CA ALA A 157 4.27 -15.13 5.44
C ALA A 157 3.39 -16.34 5.13
N ARG A 158 3.99 -17.46 4.70
CA ARG A 158 3.29 -18.72 4.44
C ARG A 158 2.59 -19.27 5.69
N GLU A 159 3.22 -19.18 6.86
CA GLU A 159 2.60 -19.60 8.13
C GLU A 159 1.39 -18.72 8.48
N ILE A 160 1.53 -17.39 8.36
CA ILE A 160 0.42 -16.46 8.56
C ILE A 160 -0.74 -16.80 7.62
N ILE A 161 -0.47 -16.92 6.31
CA ILE A 161 -1.46 -17.24 5.29
C ILE A 161 -2.19 -18.55 5.61
N ARG A 162 -1.48 -19.59 6.03
CA ARG A 162 -2.10 -20.87 6.43
C ARG A 162 -2.94 -20.74 7.69
N ARG A 163 -2.48 -19.95 8.67
CA ARG A 163 -3.18 -19.75 9.95
C ARG A 163 -4.47 -18.94 9.78
N VAL A 164 -4.44 -17.88 8.98
CA VAL A 164 -5.58 -16.96 8.81
C VAL A 164 -6.33 -17.15 7.49
N GLY A 165 -5.94 -18.13 6.67
CA GLY A 165 -6.55 -18.42 5.37
C GLY A 165 -8.07 -18.47 5.34
N PRO A 166 -8.77 -19.04 6.35
CA PRO A 166 -10.23 -18.97 6.42
C PRO A 166 -10.78 -17.54 6.50
N ALA A 167 -10.12 -16.64 7.25
CA ALA A 167 -10.51 -15.23 7.38
C ALA A 167 -10.18 -14.41 6.12
N LEU A 168 -9.15 -14.84 5.37
CA LEU A 168 -8.71 -14.19 4.14
C LEU A 168 -9.38 -14.74 2.86
N ARG A 169 -10.41 -15.57 3.01
CA ARG A 169 -11.07 -16.21 1.86
C ARG A 169 -11.64 -15.15 0.92
N GLY A 170 -11.13 -15.12 -0.31
CA GLY A 170 -11.56 -14.18 -1.35
C GLY A 170 -10.78 -12.86 -1.38
N THR A 171 -9.93 -12.60 -0.38
CA THR A 171 -8.98 -11.48 -0.38
C THR A 171 -7.77 -11.83 -1.24
N THR A 172 -7.27 -10.87 -2.03
CA THR A 172 -6.05 -11.11 -2.81
C THR A 172 -4.83 -11.05 -1.90
N ILE A 173 -3.97 -12.06 -1.99
CA ILE A 173 -2.70 -12.11 -1.26
C ILE A 173 -1.55 -11.94 -2.26
N LEU A 174 -0.71 -10.94 -2.02
CA LEU A 174 0.40 -10.53 -2.87
C LEU A 174 1.72 -10.81 -2.17
N LEU A 175 2.63 -11.51 -2.84
CA LEU A 175 4.03 -11.65 -2.41
C LEU A 175 4.93 -10.84 -3.34
N SER A 176 5.66 -9.89 -2.78
CA SER A 176 6.60 -9.02 -3.51
C SER A 176 8.01 -9.23 -2.99
N ALA A 177 9.01 -9.20 -3.87
CA ALA A 177 10.41 -9.35 -3.49
C ALA A 177 11.06 -7.98 -3.24
N ILE A 178 11.90 -7.87 -2.19
CA ILE A 178 12.74 -6.68 -1.99
C ILE A 178 13.85 -6.69 -3.05
N ALA A 179 13.92 -5.62 -3.83
CA ALA A 179 14.96 -5.42 -4.82
C ALA A 179 16.37 -5.62 -4.22
N ASN A 180 17.23 -6.32 -4.95
CA ASN A 180 18.61 -6.67 -4.55
C ASN A 180 18.76 -7.57 -3.30
N LYS A 181 17.67 -8.05 -2.69
CA LYS A 181 17.71 -9.03 -1.60
C LYS A 181 17.15 -10.39 -2.01
N LEU A 182 16.01 -10.39 -2.69
CA LEU A 182 15.35 -11.58 -3.21
C LEU A 182 15.02 -11.38 -4.68
N ASP A 183 15.40 -12.33 -5.54
CA ASP A 183 15.01 -12.29 -6.94
C ASP A 183 13.63 -12.93 -7.15
N HIS A 184 12.89 -12.41 -8.14
CA HIS A 184 11.52 -12.86 -8.43
C HIS A 184 11.46 -14.33 -8.88
N ALA A 185 12.51 -14.88 -9.49
CA ALA A 185 12.52 -16.27 -9.96
C ALA A 185 12.63 -17.25 -8.78
N THR A 186 13.43 -16.91 -7.77
CA THR A 186 13.51 -17.65 -6.51
C THR A 186 12.18 -17.59 -5.76
N LEU A 187 11.57 -16.41 -5.62
CA LEU A 187 10.26 -16.29 -4.97
C LEU A 187 9.18 -17.09 -5.73
N ALA A 188 9.16 -17.01 -7.07
CA ALA A 188 8.24 -17.79 -7.90
C ALA A 188 8.41 -19.30 -7.67
N ARG A 189 9.66 -19.78 -7.58
CA ARG A 189 9.96 -21.19 -7.32
C ARG A 189 9.40 -21.65 -5.98
N TRP A 190 9.60 -20.87 -4.91
CA TRP A 190 9.07 -21.20 -3.59
C TRP A 190 7.54 -21.28 -3.59
N ILE A 191 6.86 -20.31 -4.23
CA ILE A 191 5.40 -20.30 -4.37
C ILE A 191 4.92 -21.57 -5.08
N LEU A 192 5.58 -21.96 -6.18
CA LEU A 192 5.23 -23.14 -6.97
C LEU A 192 5.49 -24.44 -6.19
N GLU A 193 6.63 -24.55 -5.49
CA GLU A 193 6.99 -25.72 -4.67
C GLU A 193 5.97 -25.97 -3.56
N ASP A 194 5.45 -24.90 -2.94
CA ASP A 194 4.45 -25.01 -1.87
C ASP A 194 3.00 -25.01 -2.35
N SER A 195 2.76 -24.83 -3.66
CA SER A 195 1.42 -24.68 -4.24
C SER A 195 0.58 -23.64 -3.51
N LEU A 196 1.19 -22.50 -3.16
CA LEU A 196 0.56 -21.46 -2.37
C LEU A 196 -0.41 -20.63 -3.23
N GLU A 197 -1.67 -20.47 -2.80
CA GLU A 197 -2.68 -19.67 -3.49
C GLU A 197 -2.45 -18.16 -3.28
N VAL A 198 -1.44 -17.63 -3.95
CA VAL A 198 -1.02 -16.22 -3.87
C VAL A 198 -0.68 -15.68 -5.25
N ARG A 199 -0.62 -14.35 -5.37
CA ARG A 199 -0.11 -13.65 -6.55
C ARG A 199 1.33 -13.20 -6.30
N LEU A 200 2.24 -13.60 -7.19
CA LEU A 200 3.55 -12.96 -7.27
C LEU A 200 3.35 -11.54 -7.83
N GLN A 201 3.78 -10.54 -7.06
CA GLN A 201 3.71 -9.13 -7.45
C GLN A 201 5.12 -8.63 -7.80
N ALA A 202 5.30 -8.15 -9.02
CA ALA A 202 6.47 -7.37 -9.40
C ALA A 202 6.16 -5.87 -9.24
N GLN A 203 7.18 -5.08 -8.88
CA GLN A 203 7.07 -3.62 -8.81
C GLN A 203 7.25 -3.03 -10.21
N LEU A 204 6.17 -2.99 -11.01
CA LEU A 204 6.20 -2.58 -12.41
C LEU A 204 6.78 -1.17 -12.60
N HIS A 205 6.53 -0.28 -11.64
CA HIS A 205 7.06 1.08 -11.65
C HIS A 205 8.60 1.13 -11.69
N LYS A 206 9.29 0.20 -11.01
CA LYS A 206 10.76 0.11 -11.01
C LYS A 206 11.33 -0.45 -12.32
N ILE A 207 10.48 -0.99 -13.19
CA ILE A 207 10.84 -1.47 -14.52
C ILE A 207 10.64 -0.35 -15.56
N ILE A 208 9.58 0.46 -15.39
CA ILE A 208 9.22 1.52 -16.34
C ILE A 208 10.12 2.75 -16.18
N TRP A 209 10.40 3.16 -14.93
CA TRP A 209 11.11 4.40 -14.63
C TRP A 209 12.49 4.16 -14.01
N ASP A 210 13.38 5.15 -14.16
CA ASP A 210 14.67 5.11 -13.45
C ASP A 210 14.42 5.13 -11.93
N PRO A 211 15.10 4.30 -11.12
CA PRO A 211 14.87 4.19 -9.68
C PRO A 211 15.03 5.50 -8.88
N ASN A 212 15.72 6.49 -9.44
CA ASN A 212 15.90 7.80 -8.82
C ASN A 212 14.83 8.83 -9.24
N THR A 213 13.95 8.46 -10.18
CA THR A 213 12.86 9.33 -10.63
C THR A 213 11.79 9.41 -9.54
N ARG A 214 11.33 10.63 -9.25
CA ARG A 214 10.23 10.91 -8.32
C ARG A 214 9.03 11.44 -9.08
N GLY A 215 7.85 11.32 -8.48
CA GLY A 215 6.60 11.80 -9.09
C GLY A 215 6.24 11.09 -10.40
N VAL A 216 6.67 9.83 -10.52
CA VAL A 216 6.38 8.91 -11.63
C VAL A 216 5.97 7.57 -11.09
#